data_AF-A0A535P1F8-F1
#
_entry.id   AF-A0A535P1F8-F1
#
_cell.length_a   1.000
_cell.length_b   1.000
_cell.length_c   1.000
_cell.angle_alpha   90.00
_cell.angle_beta   90.00
_cell.angle_gamma   90.00
#
_symmetry.space_group_name_H-M   'P 1'
#
loop_
_entity.id
_entity.type
_entity.pdbx_description
1 polymer ?
#
loop_
_entity_poly.entity_id
_entity_poly.type
_entity_poly.pdbx_seq_one_letter_code
_entity_poly.pdbx_strand_id
1 'polypeptide(L)'
;MTQRQAAWSGFGWGCVAGAALVGLMYYSVFLGLRPLPALLNEPLLSLMPGFVFGFLIDTLQHAGKVVEEAGLIIAMVLGLGVLGAAAAVASLRWTTPYLPFAFAAIGWLVVCAVLLPLGGAGFLGLNDGLPTPLIWAALFA
;
A
#
# COMPACT_ATOMS: atom_id res chain seq x y z
N MET A 1 27.60 -0.86 10.02
CA MET A 1 26.43 -1.71 9.70
C MET A 1 26.72 -2.52 8.45
N THR A 2 26.41 -3.81 8.43
CA THR A 2 26.45 -4.60 7.19
C THR A 2 25.20 -4.32 6.33
N GLN A 3 25.27 -4.52 5.01
CA GLN A 3 24.11 -4.37 4.12
C GLN A 3 22.91 -5.20 4.59
N ARG A 4 23.16 -6.42 5.08
CA ARG A 4 22.15 -7.32 5.62
C ARG A 4 21.47 -6.74 6.86
N GLN A 5 22.23 -6.14 7.78
CA GLN A 5 21.65 -5.51 8.98
C GLN A 5 20.81 -4.28 8.62
N ALA A 6 21.28 -3.44 7.70
CA ALA A 6 20.54 -2.26 7.24
C ALA A 6 19.23 -2.64 6.54
N ALA A 7 19.26 -3.69 5.71
CA ALA A 7 18.07 -4.21 5.04
C ALA A 7 17.02 -4.71 6.06
N TRP A 8 17.43 -5.47 7.07
CA TRP A 8 16.51 -5.96 8.11
C TRP A 8 15.94 -4.84 8.97
N SER A 9 16.76 -3.86 9.37
CA SER A 9 16.26 -2.71 10.12
C SER A 9 15.32 -1.86 9.27
N GLY A 10 15.66 -1.62 8.00
CA GLY A 10 14.84 -0.87 7.06
C GLY A 10 13.51 -1.56 6.77
N PHE A 11 13.53 -2.88 6.64
CA PHE A 11 12.32 -3.70 6.50
C PHE A 11 11.41 -3.57 7.72
N GLY A 12 11.97 -3.70 8.93
CA GLY A 12 11.21 -3.56 10.17
C GLY A 12 10.52 -2.20 10.28
N TRP A 13 11.27 -1.11 10.04
CA TRP A 13 10.71 0.24 10.04
C TRP A 13 9.70 0.48 8.92
N GLY A 14 9.93 -0.09 7.73
CA GLY A 14 8.98 -0.06 6.62
C GLY A 14 7.66 -0.77 6.94
N CYS A 15 7.71 -1.92 7.61
CA CYS A 15 6.51 -2.61 8.09
C CYS A 15 5.75 -1.81 9.15
N VAL A 16 6.45 -1.18 10.08
CA VAL A 16 5.83 -0.29 11.09
C VAL A 16 5.15 0.91 10.42
N ALA A 17 5.82 1.54 9.46
CA ALA A 17 5.24 2.62 8.65
C ALA A 17 4.03 2.14 7.86
N GLY A 18 4.08 0.93 7.29
CA GLY A 18 2.95 0.32 6.59
C GLY A 18 1.76 0.03 7.49
N ALA A 19 1.98 -0.49 8.69
CA ALA A 19 0.92 -0.69 9.67
C ALA A 19 0.31 0.64 10.12
N ALA A 20 1.13 1.67 10.34
CA ALA A 20 0.67 3.02 10.68
C ALA A 20 -0.15 3.63 9.53
N LEU A 21 0.32 3.51 8.29
CA LEU A 21 -0.38 4.00 7.10
C LEU A 21 -1.75 3.33 6.96
N VAL A 22 -1.81 2.00 7.09
CA VAL A 22 -3.08 1.25 7.06
C VAL A 22 -4.01 1.75 8.16
N GLY A 23 -3.52 1.92 9.39
CA GLY A 23 -4.30 2.46 10.50
C GLY A 23 -4.86 3.85 10.20
N LEU A 24 -4.04 4.76 9.65
CA LEU A 24 -4.45 6.10 9.26
C LEU A 24 -5.46 6.09 8.10
N MET A 25 -5.36 5.13 7.18
CA MET A 25 -6.31 4.97 6.09
C MET A 25 -7.68 4.52 6.59
N TYR A 26 -7.73 3.56 7.51
CA TYR A 26 -9.00 3.19 8.15
C TYR A 26 -9.56 4.32 9.02
N TYR A 27 -8.70 5.14 9.64
CA TYR A 27 -9.12 6.35 10.32
C TYR A 27 -9.69 7.39 9.34
N SER A 28 -9.11 7.51 8.14
CA SER A 28 -9.58 8.45 7.11
C SER A 28 -10.98 8.14 6.57
N VAL A 29 -11.54 6.98 6.89
CA VAL A 29 -12.96 6.65 6.64
C VAL A 29 -13.88 7.66 7.31
N PHE A 30 -13.53 8.18 8.49
CA PHE A 30 -14.27 9.25 9.16
C PHE A 30 -14.26 10.58 8.40
N LEU A 31 -13.31 10.76 7.47
CA LEU A 31 -13.20 11.90 6.57
C LEU A 31 -13.89 11.65 5.21
N GLY A 32 -14.59 10.52 5.06
CA GLY A 32 -15.31 10.15 3.84
C GLY A 32 -14.48 9.42 2.78
N LEU A 33 -13.25 9.01 3.09
CA LEU A 33 -12.42 8.24 2.18
C LEU A 33 -12.73 6.75 2.19
N ARG A 34 -12.66 6.13 1.01
CA ARG A 34 -12.61 4.68 0.89
C ARG A 34 -11.15 4.21 1.01
N PRO A 35 -10.84 3.24 1.89
CA PRO A 35 -9.48 2.75 2.04
C PRO A 35 -9.05 1.96 0.79
N LEU A 36 -7.76 1.99 0.43
CA LEU A 36 -7.23 1.28 -0.76
C LEU A 36 -7.66 -0.19 -0.84
N PRO A 37 -7.62 -0.99 0.25
CA PRO A 37 -8.08 -2.37 0.19
C PRO A 37 -9.51 -2.49 -0.34
N ALA A 38 -10.41 -1.57 0.04
CA ALA A 38 -11.80 -1.56 -0.42
C ALA A 38 -11.97 -1.06 -1.85
N LEU A 39 -11.01 -0.29 -2.40
CA LEU A 39 -11.01 0.16 -3.80
C LEU A 39 -10.41 -0.89 -4.73
N LEU A 40 -9.40 -1.62 -4.27
CA LEU A 40 -8.67 -2.61 -5.09
C LEU A 40 -9.34 -3.99 -5.12
N ASN A 41 -10.22 -4.28 -4.18
CA ASN A 41 -10.85 -5.60 -4.04
C ASN A 41 -11.61 -6.02 -5.33
N GLU A 42 -12.61 -5.24 -5.76
CA GLU A 42 -13.37 -5.53 -6.98
C GLU A 42 -12.51 -5.66 -8.25
N PRO A 43 -11.58 -4.73 -8.55
CA PRO A 43 -10.72 -4.87 -9.71
C PRO A 43 -9.79 -6.08 -9.63
N LEU A 44 -9.25 -6.40 -8.45
CA LEU A 44 -8.39 -7.58 -8.29
C LEU A 44 -9.15 -8.87 -8.51
N LEU A 45 -10.37 -9.00 -7.96
CA LEU A 45 -11.26 -10.12 -8.23
C LEU A 45 -11.55 -10.27 -9.72
N SER A 46 -11.74 -9.16 -10.45
CA SER A 46 -12.00 -9.18 -11.90
C SER A 46 -10.80 -9.66 -12.73
N LEU A 47 -9.58 -9.51 -12.21
CA LEU A 47 -8.33 -9.91 -12.86
C LEU A 47 -7.86 -11.31 -12.43
N MET A 48 -8.49 -11.91 -11.40
CA MET A 48 -8.07 -13.21 -10.90
C MET A 48 -8.31 -14.33 -11.92
N PRO A 49 -7.34 -15.23 -12.12
CA PRO A 49 -7.54 -16.42 -12.92
C PRO A 49 -8.67 -17.28 -12.35
N GLY A 50 -9.52 -17.84 -13.21
CA GLY A 50 -10.72 -18.58 -12.79
C GLY A 50 -10.46 -19.73 -11.80
N PHE A 51 -9.29 -20.38 -11.86
CA PHE A 51 -8.93 -21.43 -10.89
C PHE A 51 -8.67 -20.88 -9.48
N VAL A 52 -8.09 -19.68 -9.37
CA VAL A 52 -7.84 -19.00 -8.08
C VAL A 52 -9.16 -18.54 -7.49
N PHE A 53 -10.04 -17.99 -8.33
CA PHE A 53 -11.37 -17.56 -7.94
C PHE A 53 -12.22 -18.75 -7.46
N GLY A 54 -12.19 -19.88 -8.17
CA GLY A 54 -12.85 -21.12 -7.77
C GLY A 54 -12.33 -21.65 -6.43
N PHE A 55 -11.02 -21.68 -6.22
CA PHE A 55 -10.41 -22.08 -4.95
C PHE A 55 -10.80 -21.17 -3.77
N LEU A 56 -10.78 -19.85 -3.99
CA LEU A 56 -11.16 -18.86 -2.98
C LEU A 56 -12.64 -19.00 -2.62
N ILE A 57 -13.52 -19.20 -3.60
CA ILE A 57 -14.93 -19.48 -3.31
C ILE A 57 -15.02 -20.79 -2.54
N ASP A 58 -14.51 -21.92 -3.05
CA ASP A 58 -14.67 -23.23 -2.39
C ASP A 58 -14.12 -23.27 -0.95
N THR A 59 -13.03 -22.55 -0.66
CA THR A 59 -12.38 -22.58 0.65
C THR A 59 -12.88 -21.49 1.60
N LEU A 60 -13.33 -20.35 1.07
CA LEU A 60 -13.60 -19.13 1.86
C LEU A 60 -14.98 -18.55 1.59
N GLN A 61 -15.99 -19.38 1.26
CA GLN A 61 -17.37 -18.95 0.99
C GLN A 61 -17.95 -17.96 2.01
N HIS A 62 -17.48 -17.96 3.26
CA HIS A 62 -17.94 -17.06 4.33
C HIS A 62 -16.90 -16.03 4.78
N ALA A 63 -15.65 -16.16 4.32
CA ALA A 63 -14.52 -15.33 4.75
C ALA A 63 -13.79 -14.63 3.59
N GLY A 64 -14.21 -14.82 2.34
CA GLY A 64 -13.51 -14.34 1.15
C GLY A 64 -13.18 -12.86 1.21
N LYS A 65 -14.16 -12.02 1.56
CA LYS A 65 -13.96 -10.58 1.71
C LYS A 65 -12.92 -10.23 2.79
N VAL A 66 -12.98 -10.90 3.94
CA VAL A 66 -12.06 -10.66 5.06
C VAL A 66 -10.64 -11.11 4.71
N VAL A 67 -10.50 -12.26 4.04
CA VAL A 67 -9.19 -12.80 3.63
C VAL A 67 -8.56 -11.95 2.55
N GLU A 68 -9.34 -11.44 1.61
CA GLU A 68 -8.83 -10.56 0.56
C GLU A 68 -8.38 -9.21 1.14
N GLU A 69 -9.17 -8.62 2.03
CA GLU A 69 -8.82 -7.37 2.70
C GLU A 69 -7.58 -7.55 3.59
N ALA A 70 -7.50 -8.66 4.34
CA ALA A 70 -6.30 -9.01 5.10
C ALA A 70 -5.08 -9.25 4.21
N GLY A 71 -5.26 -9.93 3.07
CA GLY A 71 -4.21 -10.18 2.10
C GLY A 71 -3.67 -8.88 1.50
N LEU A 72 -4.55 -7.93 1.19
CA LEU A 72 -4.20 -6.60 0.73
C LEU A 72 -3.45 -5.79 1.78
N ILE A 73 -3.91 -5.81 3.04
CA ILE A 73 -3.21 -5.16 4.15
C ILE A 73 -1.80 -5.76 4.31
N ILE A 74 -1.67 -7.09 4.31
CA ILE A 74 -0.38 -7.77 4.41
C ILE A 74 0.51 -7.38 3.23
N ALA A 75 -0.01 -7.36 2.00
CA ALA A 75 0.74 -6.96 0.82
C ALA A 75 1.24 -5.51 0.91
N MET A 76 0.43 -4.59 1.42
CA MET A 76 0.82 -3.19 1.64
C MET A 76 1.94 -3.07 2.69
N VAL A 77 1.80 -3.74 3.83
CA VAL A 77 2.81 -3.75 4.90
C VAL A 77 4.13 -4.32 4.39
N LEU A 78 4.08 -5.45 3.67
CA LEU A 78 5.27 -6.06 3.07
C LEU A 78 5.89 -5.18 1.98
N GLY A 79 5.08 -4.55 1.14
CA GLY A 79 5.55 -3.63 0.10
C GLY A 79 6.30 -2.43 0.68
N LEU A 80 5.77 -1.84 1.76
CA LEU A 80 6.46 -0.76 2.48
C LEU A 80 7.67 -1.25 3.25
N GLY A 81 7.64 -2.48 3.78
CA GLY A 81 8.83 -3.16 4.30
C GLY A 81 9.95 -3.25 3.26
N VAL A 82 9.63 -3.72 2.05
CA VAL A 82 10.62 -3.82 0.95
C VAL A 82 11.15 -2.44 0.55
N LEU A 83 10.28 -1.42 0.44
CA LEU A 83 10.71 -0.04 0.17
C LEU A 83 11.62 0.50 1.27
N GLY A 84 11.29 0.26 2.54
CA GLY A 84 12.12 0.65 3.69
C GLY A 84 13.49 -0.05 3.69
N ALA A 85 13.52 -1.35 3.33
CA ALA A 85 14.76 -2.09 3.17
C ALA A 85 15.63 -1.51 2.04
N ALA A 86 15.02 -1.20 0.89
CA ALA A 86 15.70 -0.60 -0.25
C ALA A 86 16.26 0.80 0.09
N ALA A 87 15.48 1.63 0.78
CA ALA A 87 15.91 2.94 1.25
C ALA A 87 17.07 2.86 2.25
N ALA A 88 17.03 1.92 3.19
CA ALA A 88 18.09 1.72 4.18
C ALA A 88 19.39 1.21 3.55
N VAL A 89 19.30 0.30 2.57
CA VAL A 89 20.48 -0.16 1.82
C VAL A 89 21.04 0.97 0.94
N ALA A 90 20.19 1.74 0.27
CA ALA A 90 20.62 2.89 -0.53
C ALA A 90 21.28 3.98 0.32
N SER A 91 20.80 4.20 1.55
CA SER A 91 21.38 5.14 2.51
C SER A 91 22.80 4.77 2.97
N LEU A 92 23.21 3.50 2.82
CA LEU A 92 24.60 3.09 3.05
C LEU A 92 25.55 3.63 1.96
N ARG A 93 25.06 3.79 0.73
CA ARG A 93 25.84 4.28 -0.41
C ARG A 93 25.72 5.79 -0.56
N TRP A 94 24.55 6.36 -0.29
CA TRP A 94 24.25 7.78 -0.43
C TRP A 94 23.74 8.33 0.89
N THR A 95 24.54 9.15 1.57
CA THR A 95 24.25 9.69 2.91
C THR A 95 23.33 10.92 2.90
N THR A 96 22.49 11.05 1.88
CA THR A 96 21.60 12.20 1.73
C THR A 96 20.38 12.06 2.64
N PRO A 97 20.04 13.07 3.47
CA PRO A 97 18.88 13.02 4.37
C PRO A 97 17.54 12.86 3.65
N TYR A 98 17.46 13.29 2.40
CA TYR A 98 16.23 13.28 1.58
C TYR A 98 15.92 11.92 0.94
N LEU A 99 16.83 10.96 1.03
CA LEU A 99 16.72 9.68 0.33
C LEU A 99 15.51 8.85 0.78
N PRO A 100 15.17 8.74 2.08
CA PRO A 100 13.94 8.07 2.52
C PRO A 100 12.67 8.71 1.96
N PHE A 101 12.63 10.05 1.86
CA PHE A 101 11.49 10.78 1.29
C PHE A 101 11.33 10.51 -0.21
N ALA A 102 12.42 10.32 -0.94
CA ALA A 102 12.36 9.93 -2.34
C ALA A 102 11.71 8.54 -2.53
N PHE A 103 12.05 7.58 -1.66
CA PHE A 103 11.41 6.24 -1.69
C PHE A 103 9.94 6.29 -1.26
N ALA A 104 9.59 7.13 -0.28
CA ALA A 104 8.21 7.38 0.10
C ALA A 104 7.40 8.00 -1.06
N ALA A 105 7.98 8.99 -1.77
CA ALA A 105 7.37 9.61 -2.93
C ALA A 105 7.17 8.61 -4.08
N ILE A 106 8.08 7.65 -4.28
CA ILE A 106 7.89 6.56 -5.24
C ILE A 106 6.70 5.70 -4.84
N GLY A 107 6.58 5.32 -3.56
CA GLY A 107 5.44 4.57 -3.05
C GLY A 107 4.11 5.31 -3.28
N TRP A 108 4.08 6.61 -2.96
CA TRP A 108 2.94 7.47 -3.21
C TRP A 108 2.57 7.56 -4.70
N LEU A 109 3.55 7.74 -5.58
CA LEU A 109 3.32 7.79 -7.03
C LEU A 109 2.71 6.48 -7.55
N VAL A 110 3.20 5.32 -7.09
CA VAL A 110 2.64 4.02 -7.46
C VAL A 110 1.19 3.92 -7.02
N VAL A 111 0.86 4.36 -5.80
CA VAL A 111 -0.52 4.39 -5.32
C VAL A 111 -1.38 5.29 -6.21
N CYS A 112 -0.98 6.55 -6.39
CA CYS A 112 -1.79 7.56 -7.06
C CYS A 112 -1.91 7.39 -8.57
N ALA A 113 -0.87 6.89 -9.23
CA ALA A 113 -0.82 6.79 -10.69
C ALA A 113 -1.14 5.38 -11.22
N VAL A 114 -1.05 4.35 -10.38
CA VAL A 114 -1.29 2.96 -10.80
C VAL A 114 -2.45 2.35 -10.02
N LEU A 115 -2.38 2.31 -8.69
CA LEU A 115 -3.37 1.59 -7.88
C LEU A 115 -4.74 2.28 -7.87
N LEU A 116 -4.81 3.60 -7.70
CA LEU A 116 -6.09 4.33 -7.70
C LEU A 116 -6.82 4.27 -9.05
N PRO A 117 -6.16 4.44 -10.21
CA PRO A 117 -6.78 4.19 -11.51
C PRO A 117 -7.28 2.76 -11.70
N LEU A 118 -6.49 1.75 -11.30
CA LEU A 118 -6.90 0.35 -11.34
C LEU A 118 -8.12 0.09 -10.44
N GLY A 119 -8.19 0.78 -9.30
CA GLY A 119 -9.32 0.79 -8.38
C GLY A 119 -10.57 1.54 -8.85
N GLY A 120 -10.55 2.14 -10.05
CA GLY A 120 -11.66 2.94 -10.60
C GLY A 120 -11.78 4.36 -10.03
N ALA A 121 -10.96 4.73 -9.04
CA ALA A 121 -10.92 6.08 -8.45
C ALA A 121 -10.24 7.12 -9.36
N GLY A 122 -9.64 6.69 -10.46
CA GLY A 122 -9.00 7.57 -11.45
C GLY A 122 -7.61 8.06 -11.00
N PHE A 123 -6.95 8.83 -11.88
CA PHE A 123 -5.64 9.41 -11.58
C PHE A 123 -5.75 10.30 -10.33
N LEU A 124 -4.85 10.14 -9.36
CA LEU A 124 -4.87 10.86 -8.09
C LEU A 124 -6.16 10.65 -7.24
N GLY A 125 -7.04 9.71 -7.62
CA GLY A 125 -8.33 9.53 -6.95
C GLY A 125 -9.36 10.62 -7.29
N LEU A 126 -9.17 11.34 -8.40
CA LEU A 126 -10.00 12.49 -8.77
C LEU A 126 -11.47 12.15 -9.07
N ASN A 127 -11.79 10.88 -9.37
CA ASN A 127 -13.18 10.47 -9.63
C ASN A 127 -14.03 10.53 -8.34
N ASP A 128 -13.41 10.39 -7.17
CA ASP A 128 -14.07 10.53 -5.87
C ASP A 128 -14.06 12.00 -5.36
N GLY A 129 -13.47 12.92 -6.13
CA GLY A 129 -13.43 14.36 -5.85
C GLY A 129 -12.04 14.91 -5.46
N LEU A 130 -11.91 16.24 -5.47
CA LEU A 130 -10.68 16.98 -5.14
C LEU A 130 -10.10 16.76 -3.71
N PRO A 131 -10.88 16.45 -2.67
CA PRO A 131 -10.32 16.18 -1.33
C PRO A 131 -9.48 14.90 -1.28
N THR A 132 -9.83 13.90 -2.09
CA THR A 132 -9.20 12.58 -2.13
C THR A 132 -7.69 12.63 -2.35
N PRO A 133 -7.16 13.32 -3.39
CA PRO A 133 -5.72 13.45 -3.56
C PRO A 133 -4.99 14.17 -2.44
N LEU A 134 -5.62 15.16 -1.80
CA LEU A 134 -5.01 15.92 -0.71
C LEU A 134 -4.84 15.04 0.54
N ILE A 135 -5.84 14.23 0.84
CA ILE A 135 -5.77 13.32 1.99
C ILE A 135 -4.77 12.17 1.71
N TRP A 136 -4.71 11.65 0.48
CA TRP A 136 -3.66 10.68 0.10
C TRP A 136 -2.25 11.26 0.18
N ALA A 137 -2.07 12.51 -0.22
CA ALA A 137 -0.79 13.21 -0.04
C ALA A 137 -0.44 13.37 1.45
N ALA A 138 -1.43 13.71 2.30
CA ALA A 138 -1.23 13.85 3.74
C ALA A 138 -0.91 12.51 4.43
N LEU A 139 -1.45 11.39 3.93
CA LEU A 139 -1.16 10.06 4.47
C LEU A 139 0.28 9.59 4.20
N PHE A 140 0.91 10.12 3.16
CA PHE A 140 2.28 9.76 2.75
C PHE A 140 3.34 10.80 3.15
N ALA A 141 2.94 11.95 3.71
CA ALA A 141 3.81 13.02 4.18
C ALA A 141 4.33 12.75 5.61
#